data_AF-L9XJF9-F1
#
_entry.id   AF-L9XJF9-F1
#
_cell.length_a   1.000
_cell.length_b   1.000
_cell.length_c   1.000
_cell.angle_alpha   90.00
_cell.angle_beta   90.00
_cell.angle_gamma   90.00
#
_symmetry.space_group_name_H-M   'P 1'
#
loop_
_entity.id
_entity.type
_entity.pdbx_description
1 polymer ?
#
loop_
_entity_poly.entity_id
_entity_poly.type
_entity_poly.pdbx_seq_one_letter_code
_entity_poly.pdbx_strand_id
1 'polypeptide(L)'
;MSDDTEAPPPVSEFVEYCHTQAGLLSGRVETMTDEANELLDEIDERLAELRSELEERSNDTPRTERPPSATGPADGTDVDDLEAAGRDLEEKQALVDAKQARIQAFQELSAGYTELAADLQTEVDEGQEALNRVVEFEAEADAPAYFDERETLCEVALEASDDE
;
A
#
# COMPACT_ATOMS: atom_id res chain seq x y z
N MET A 1 36.03 -16.04 -27.99
CA MET A 1 34.87 -15.33 -27.40
C MET A 1 35.49 -14.26 -26.54
N SER A 2 35.24 -13.00 -26.88
CA SER A 2 35.80 -11.87 -26.13
C SER A 2 35.07 -11.82 -24.79
N ASP A 3 35.85 -11.90 -23.74
CA ASP A 3 35.44 -11.60 -22.37
C ASP A 3 35.22 -10.08 -22.33
N ASP A 4 34.08 -9.62 -22.84
CA ASP A 4 33.56 -8.28 -22.59
C ASP A 4 32.98 -8.29 -21.17
N THR A 5 33.85 -8.40 -20.17
CA THR A 5 33.49 -7.98 -18.81
C THR A 5 33.40 -6.47 -18.87
N GLU A 6 32.24 -5.97 -19.27
CA GLU A 6 31.90 -4.56 -19.19
C GLU A 6 32.23 -4.12 -17.76
N ALA A 7 33.13 -3.14 -17.63
CA ALA A 7 33.51 -2.64 -16.32
C ALA A 7 32.23 -2.17 -15.61
N PRO A 8 32.08 -2.44 -14.29
CA PRO A 8 30.88 -2.06 -13.58
C PRO A 8 30.64 -0.55 -13.73
N PRO A 9 29.38 -0.11 -13.84
CA PRO A 9 29.03 1.30 -13.92
C PRO A 9 29.70 2.13 -12.82
N PRO A 10 29.96 3.42 -13.04
CA PRO A 10 30.48 4.30 -12.00
C PRO A 10 29.48 4.43 -10.84
N VAL A 11 29.99 4.68 -9.63
CA VAL A 11 29.17 4.85 -8.40
C VAL A 11 28.03 5.86 -8.58
N SER A 12 28.25 6.91 -9.37
CA SER A 12 27.22 7.92 -9.66
C SER A 12 25.97 7.33 -10.31
N GLU A 13 26.10 6.32 -11.16
CA GLU A 13 24.94 5.66 -11.79
C GLU A 13 24.11 4.88 -10.76
N PHE A 14 24.75 4.28 -9.76
CA PHE A 14 24.03 3.62 -8.65
C PHE A 14 23.36 4.62 -7.70
N VAL A 15 23.98 5.78 -7.48
CA VAL A 15 23.34 6.89 -6.73
C VAL A 15 22.10 7.40 -7.49
N GLU A 16 22.20 7.60 -8.80
CA GLU A 16 21.07 7.99 -9.65
C GLU A 16 19.97 6.92 -9.69
N TYR A 17 20.35 5.64 -9.72
CA TYR A 17 19.43 4.52 -9.59
C TYR A 17 18.65 4.60 -8.28
N CYS A 18 19.34 4.73 -7.14
CA CYS A 18 18.70 4.80 -5.83
C CYS A 18 17.73 5.99 -5.73
N HIS A 19 18.12 7.17 -6.22
CA HIS A 19 17.22 8.33 -6.27
C HIS A 19 16.01 8.11 -7.18
N THR A 20 16.19 7.40 -8.30
CA THR A 20 15.09 7.04 -9.19
C THR A 20 14.10 6.10 -8.48
N GLN A 21 14.60 5.07 -7.79
CA GLN A 21 13.74 4.15 -7.04
C GLN A 21 12.98 4.86 -5.91
N ALA A 22 13.66 5.69 -5.12
CA ALA A 22 13.02 6.51 -4.09
C ALA A 22 11.92 7.43 -4.67
N GLY A 23 12.18 8.04 -5.83
CA GLY A 23 11.19 8.87 -6.53
C GLY A 23 9.95 8.09 -6.97
N LEU A 24 10.13 6.89 -7.52
CA LEU A 24 9.03 6.02 -7.94
C LEU A 24 8.17 5.57 -6.76
N LEU A 25 8.81 5.12 -5.69
CA LEU A 25 8.13 4.71 -4.45
C LEU A 25 7.35 5.87 -3.85
N SER A 26 7.92 7.07 -3.85
CA SER A 26 7.26 8.28 -3.35
C SER A 26 6.02 8.63 -4.19
N GLY A 27 6.09 8.55 -5.52
CA GLY A 27 4.92 8.75 -6.36
C GLY A 27 3.81 7.70 -6.14
N ARG A 28 4.20 6.45 -5.83
CA ARG A 28 3.26 5.40 -5.45
C ARG A 28 2.59 5.69 -4.10
N VAL A 29 3.36 6.17 -3.12
CA VAL A 29 2.85 6.64 -1.82
C VAL A 29 1.83 7.75 -1.99
N GLU A 30 2.11 8.75 -2.82
CA GLU A 30 1.17 9.84 -3.10
C GLU A 30 -0.15 9.29 -3.65
N THR A 31 -0.07 8.45 -4.68
CA THR A 31 -1.26 7.81 -5.28
C THR A 31 -2.05 7.00 -4.26
N MET A 32 -1.38 6.14 -3.49
CA MET A 32 -2.05 5.30 -2.49
C MET A 32 -2.65 6.12 -1.34
N THR A 33 -2.05 7.25 -1.00
CA THR A 33 -2.57 8.17 0.02
C THR A 33 -3.86 8.82 -0.46
N ASP A 34 -3.92 9.26 -1.72
CA ASP A 34 -5.15 9.79 -2.31
C ASP A 34 -6.26 8.73 -2.33
N GLU A 35 -5.94 7.50 -2.75
CA GLU A 35 -6.89 6.38 -2.73
C GLU A 35 -7.39 6.06 -1.30
N ALA A 36 -6.51 6.10 -0.30
CA ALA A 36 -6.90 5.85 1.10
C ALA A 36 -7.81 6.96 1.64
N ASN A 37 -7.56 8.21 1.27
CA ASN A 37 -8.42 9.34 1.63
C ASN A 37 -9.81 9.24 0.97
N GLU A 38 -9.87 8.88 -0.31
CA GLU A 38 -11.15 8.67 -1.01
C GLU A 38 -12.01 7.60 -0.32
N LEU A 39 -11.38 6.51 0.15
CA LEU A 39 -12.08 5.47 0.91
C LEU A 39 -12.56 5.93 2.27
N LEU A 40 -11.78 6.77 2.97
CA LEU A 40 -12.18 7.37 4.24
C LEU A 40 -13.39 8.30 4.05
N ASP A 41 -13.38 9.10 2.98
CA ASP A 41 -14.52 9.96 2.62
C ASP A 41 -15.78 9.12 2.32
N GLU A 42 -15.64 7.99 1.61
CA GLU A 42 -16.75 7.07 1.34
C GLU A 42 -17.29 6.42 2.63
N ILE A 43 -16.41 6.03 3.56
CA ILE A 43 -16.80 5.50 4.88
C ILE A 43 -17.61 6.55 5.65
N ASP A 44 -17.15 7.79 5.70
CA ASP A 44 -17.81 8.88 6.41
C ASP A 44 -19.18 9.21 5.80
N GLU A 45 -19.28 9.21 4.47
CA GLU A 45 -20.56 9.36 3.75
C GLU A 45 -21.53 8.22 4.11
N ARG A 46 -21.08 6.97 4.03
CA ARG A 46 -21.92 5.81 4.37
C ARG A 46 -22.35 5.79 5.83
N LEU A 47 -21.50 6.22 6.74
CA LEU A 47 -21.86 6.34 8.15
C LEU A 47 -22.94 7.43 8.37
N ALA A 48 -22.85 8.54 7.64
CA ALA A 48 -23.86 9.61 7.70
C ALA A 48 -25.20 9.17 7.10
N GLU A 49 -25.19 8.40 6.01
CA GLU A 49 -26.37 7.78 5.42
C GLU A 49 -27.05 6.84 6.41
N LEU A 50 -26.31 5.88 6.98
CA LEU A 50 -26.85 4.92 7.96
C LEU A 50 -27.46 5.60 9.18
N ARG A 51 -26.82 6.67 9.66
CA ARG A 51 -27.36 7.47 10.75
C ARG A 51 -28.67 8.15 10.36
N SER A 52 -28.74 8.71 9.16
CA SER A 52 -29.94 9.37 8.64
C SER A 52 -31.10 8.39 8.47
N GLU A 53 -30.83 7.20 7.92
CA GLU A 53 -31.80 6.11 7.80
C GLU A 53 -32.32 5.64 9.16
N LEU A 54 -31.43 5.52 10.15
CA LEU A 54 -31.81 5.16 11.53
C LEU A 54 -32.68 6.24 12.19
N GLU A 55 -32.35 7.52 11.98
CA GLU A 55 -33.12 8.67 12.48
C GLU A 55 -34.50 8.74 11.81
N GLU A 56 -34.60 8.51 10.50
CA GLU A 56 -35.86 8.49 9.76
C GLU A 56 -36.77 7.34 10.24
N ARG A 57 -36.20 6.13 10.39
CA ARG A 57 -36.90 4.96 10.95
C ARG A 57 -37.39 5.18 12.38
N SER A 58 -36.60 5.88 13.20
CA SER A 58 -37.00 6.23 14.58
C SER A 58 -38.12 7.28 14.63
N ASN A 59 -38.28 8.11 13.61
CA ASN A 59 -39.33 9.13 13.53
C ASN A 59 -40.63 8.60 12.90
N ASP A 60 -40.57 7.60 12.02
CA ASP A 60 -41.73 6.95 11.40
C ASP A 60 -42.44 5.94 12.32
N THR A 61 -41.84 5.62 13.47
CA THR A 61 -42.52 4.83 14.51
C THR A 61 -43.40 5.76 15.37
N PRO A 62 -44.75 5.79 15.19
CA PRO A 62 -45.57 6.54 16.12
C PRO A 62 -45.42 5.91 17.50
N ARG A 63 -45.13 6.72 18.51
CA ARG A 63 -45.15 6.37 19.94
C ARG A 63 -46.56 5.89 20.30
N THR A 64 -46.90 4.66 19.95
CA THR A 64 -48.23 4.09 20.14
C THR A 64 -48.21 3.20 21.37
N GLU A 65 -49.17 3.47 22.26
CA GLU A 65 -49.53 2.59 23.35
C GLU A 65 -49.71 1.17 22.83
N ARG A 66 -48.86 0.26 23.31
CA ARG A 66 -48.77 -1.15 22.93
C ARG A 66 -50.11 -1.89 23.12
N PRO A 67 -50.69 -2.55 22.10
CA PRO A 67 -51.60 -3.67 22.31
C PRO A 67 -50.83 -5.00 22.30
N PRO A 68 -51.24 -5.99 23.12
CA PRO A 68 -50.61 -7.29 23.15
C PRO A 68 -51.19 -8.20 22.05
N SER A 69 -50.31 -8.93 21.37
CA SER A 69 -50.59 -10.09 20.50
C SER A 69 -50.97 -9.79 19.04
N ALA A 70 -49.99 -9.86 18.15
CA ALA A 70 -50.15 -10.41 16.81
C ALA A 70 -48.79 -10.90 16.26
N THR A 71 -48.78 -12.17 15.90
CA THR A 71 -47.76 -12.99 15.25
C THR A 71 -47.49 -12.53 13.79
N GLY A 72 -46.23 -12.34 13.38
CA GLY A 72 -45.82 -12.28 11.96
C GLY A 72 -44.57 -11.41 11.68
N PRO A 73 -43.61 -11.84 10.83
CA PRO A 73 -42.31 -11.17 10.68
C PRO A 73 -42.44 -9.96 9.76
N ALA A 74 -42.23 -8.76 10.29
CA ALA A 74 -42.13 -7.54 9.49
C ALA A 74 -40.81 -6.80 9.72
N ASP A 75 -39.84 -7.44 10.38
CA ASP A 75 -38.65 -6.79 10.95
C ASP A 75 -37.35 -7.54 10.61
N GLY A 76 -37.39 -8.44 9.60
CA GLY A 76 -36.23 -9.23 9.17
C GLY A 76 -35.35 -8.48 8.17
N THR A 77 -35.98 -7.85 7.16
CA THR A 77 -35.29 -7.15 6.08
C THR A 77 -34.46 -5.96 6.60
N ASP A 78 -34.98 -5.18 7.56
CA ASP A 78 -34.26 -4.02 8.11
C ASP A 78 -32.99 -4.40 8.90
N VAL A 79 -32.98 -5.56 9.57
CA VAL A 79 -31.81 -6.06 10.29
C VAL A 79 -30.78 -6.62 9.30
N ASP A 80 -31.23 -7.39 8.31
CA ASP A 80 -30.35 -7.92 7.26
C ASP A 80 -29.67 -6.79 6.44
N ASP A 81 -30.39 -5.71 6.12
CA ASP A 81 -29.86 -4.55 5.40
C ASP A 81 -28.84 -3.77 6.25
N LEU A 82 -29.10 -3.59 7.55
CA LEU A 82 -28.17 -2.94 8.47
C LEU A 82 -26.90 -3.77 8.70
N GLU A 83 -27.03 -5.09 8.81
CA GLU A 83 -25.89 -6.01 8.90
C GLU A 83 -25.07 -6.05 7.61
N ALA A 84 -25.71 -5.93 6.45
CA ALA A 84 -25.00 -5.81 5.17
C ALA A 84 -24.19 -4.52 5.09
N ALA A 85 -24.77 -3.39 5.49
CA ALA A 85 -24.07 -2.11 5.50
C ALA A 85 -22.94 -2.05 6.55
N GLY A 86 -23.13 -2.68 7.72
CA GLY A 86 -22.07 -2.84 8.71
C GLY A 86 -20.88 -3.62 8.16
N ARG A 87 -21.12 -4.71 7.43
CA ARG A 87 -20.05 -5.49 6.79
C ARG A 87 -19.32 -4.70 5.69
N ASP A 88 -20.03 -3.91 4.89
CA ASP A 88 -19.42 -3.06 3.87
C ASP A 88 -18.47 -2.02 4.48
N LEU A 89 -18.88 -1.37 5.59
CA LEU A 89 -18.03 -0.44 6.33
C LEU A 89 -16.80 -1.12 6.93
N GLU A 90 -16.97 -2.30 7.53
CA GLU A 90 -15.85 -3.08 8.07
C GLU A 90 -14.86 -3.49 6.99
N GLU A 91 -15.33 -3.90 5.81
CA GLU A 91 -14.50 -4.26 4.67
C GLU A 91 -13.68 -3.05 4.17
N LYS A 92 -14.32 -1.88 4.03
CA LYS A 92 -13.64 -0.65 3.62
C LYS A 92 -12.59 -0.19 4.65
N GLN A 93 -12.90 -0.27 5.94
CA GLN A 93 -11.94 0.05 7.01
C GLN A 93 -10.72 -0.87 6.95
N ALA A 94 -10.94 -2.19 6.81
CA ALA A 94 -9.85 -3.14 6.67
C ALA A 94 -8.98 -2.86 5.42
N LEU A 95 -9.60 -2.40 4.34
CA LEU A 95 -8.90 -2.02 3.11
C LEU A 95 -8.07 -0.75 3.29
N VAL A 96 -8.58 0.26 4.02
CA VAL A 96 -7.82 1.46 4.40
C VAL A 96 -6.61 1.08 5.26
N ASP A 97 -6.80 0.25 6.29
CA ASP A 97 -5.71 -0.19 7.16
C ASP A 97 -4.61 -0.92 6.38
N ALA A 98 -5.01 -1.82 5.47
CA ALA A 98 -4.07 -2.52 4.59
C ALA A 98 -3.31 -1.56 3.68
N LYS A 99 -4.00 -0.55 3.11
CA LYS A 99 -3.35 0.49 2.30
C LYS A 99 -2.37 1.32 3.12
N GLN A 100 -2.72 1.71 4.35
CA GLN A 100 -1.82 2.47 5.23
C GLN A 100 -0.56 1.69 5.60
N ALA A 101 -0.70 0.41 5.94
CA ALA A 101 0.45 -0.46 6.19
C ALA A 101 1.37 -0.54 4.98
N ARG A 102 0.78 -0.67 3.77
CA ARG A 102 1.56 -0.69 2.53
C ARG A 102 2.23 0.66 2.25
N ILE A 103 1.53 1.79 2.43
CA ILE A 103 2.10 3.14 2.31
C ILE A 103 3.34 3.29 3.21
N GLN A 104 3.25 2.85 4.46
CA GLN A 104 4.37 2.93 5.40
C GLN A 104 5.58 2.12 4.90
N ALA A 105 5.35 0.92 4.38
CA ALA A 105 6.42 0.10 3.81
C ALA A 105 7.07 0.77 2.58
N PHE A 106 6.28 1.36 1.68
CA PHE A 106 6.80 2.12 0.55
C PHE A 106 7.63 3.35 0.99
N GLN A 107 7.20 4.05 2.04
CA GLN A 107 7.93 5.19 2.60
C GLN A 107 9.27 4.77 3.21
N GLU A 108 9.28 3.66 3.96
CA GLU A 108 10.51 3.11 4.56
C GLU A 108 11.51 2.70 3.48
N LEU A 109 11.06 2.00 2.45
CA LEU A 109 11.92 1.60 1.33
C LEU A 109 12.46 2.82 0.55
N SER A 110 11.62 3.83 0.31
CA SER A 110 12.03 5.09 -0.33
C SER A 110 13.10 5.84 0.47
N ALA A 111 12.93 5.91 1.79
CA ALA A 111 13.92 6.48 2.70
C ALA A 111 15.22 5.66 2.67
N GLY A 112 15.13 4.34 2.71
CA GLY A 112 16.27 3.44 2.62
C GLY A 112 17.10 3.64 1.35
N TYR A 113 16.46 3.76 0.18
CA TYR A 113 17.18 4.10 -1.05
C TYR A 113 17.83 5.49 -1.00
N THR A 114 17.18 6.48 -0.37
CA THR A 114 17.74 7.83 -0.23
C THR A 114 18.97 7.85 0.68
N GLU A 115 18.92 7.09 1.78
CA GLU A 115 20.04 6.92 2.70
C GLU A 115 21.18 6.16 2.02
N LEU A 116 20.88 5.04 1.35
CA LEU A 116 21.86 4.27 0.59
C LEU A 116 22.56 5.12 -0.47
N ALA A 117 21.82 5.97 -1.20
CA ALA A 117 22.40 6.88 -2.18
C ALA A 117 23.46 7.82 -1.55
N ALA A 118 23.18 8.32 -0.35
CA ALA A 118 24.10 9.19 0.38
C ALA A 118 25.35 8.42 0.87
N ASP A 119 25.16 7.19 1.36
CA ASP A 119 26.25 6.33 1.80
C ASP A 119 27.15 5.94 0.62
N LEU A 120 26.57 5.52 -0.51
CA LEU A 120 27.32 5.21 -1.73
C LEU A 120 28.15 6.41 -2.22
N GLN A 121 27.58 7.61 -2.19
CA GLN A 121 28.28 8.82 -2.62
C GLN A 121 29.48 9.19 -1.73
N THR A 122 29.48 8.79 -0.45
CA THR A 122 30.47 9.24 0.52
C THR A 122 31.48 8.17 0.92
N GLU A 123 31.09 6.91 0.87
CA GLU A 123 31.86 5.78 1.41
C GLU A 123 32.41 4.84 0.35
N VAL A 124 31.90 4.90 -0.90
CA VAL A 124 32.23 3.95 -1.95
C VAL A 124 32.85 4.66 -3.16
N ASP A 125 34.05 4.23 -3.54
CA ASP A 125 34.75 4.74 -4.72
C ASP A 125 34.68 3.77 -5.93
N GLU A 126 34.29 2.52 -5.68
CA GLU A 126 34.32 1.43 -6.67
C GLU A 126 32.90 0.99 -7.07
N GLY A 127 32.64 0.94 -8.38
CA GLY A 127 31.32 0.57 -8.94
C GLY A 127 30.86 -0.83 -8.55
N GLN A 128 31.77 -1.79 -8.42
CA GLN A 128 31.41 -3.16 -8.01
C GLN A 128 30.93 -3.22 -6.56
N GLU A 129 31.57 -2.46 -5.66
CA GLU A 129 31.13 -2.37 -4.26
C GLU A 129 29.77 -1.68 -4.17
N ALA A 130 29.54 -0.64 -4.98
CA ALA A 130 28.25 0.04 -5.04
C ALA A 130 27.14 -0.90 -5.52
N LEU A 131 27.36 -1.68 -6.58
CA LEU A 131 26.42 -2.69 -7.05
C LEU A 131 26.09 -3.71 -5.95
N ASN A 132 27.10 -4.25 -5.28
CA ASN A 132 26.90 -5.24 -4.23
C ASN A 132 26.09 -4.69 -3.06
N ARG A 133 26.34 -3.44 -2.63
CA ARG A 133 25.54 -2.81 -1.56
C ARG A 133 24.09 -2.60 -1.96
N VAL A 134 23.82 -2.22 -3.21
CA VAL A 134 22.43 -2.06 -3.68
C VAL A 134 21.71 -3.40 -3.71
N VAL A 135 22.34 -4.44 -4.26
CA VAL A 135 21.76 -5.79 -4.30
C VAL A 135 21.51 -6.33 -2.89
N GLU A 136 22.45 -6.14 -1.96
CA GLU A 136 22.30 -6.55 -0.56
C GLU A 136 21.12 -5.83 0.11
N PHE A 137 21.07 -4.50 -0.01
CA PHE A 137 19.95 -3.70 0.51
C PHE A 137 18.60 -4.16 -0.04
N GLU A 138 18.51 -4.38 -1.36
CA GLU A 138 17.27 -4.80 -2.02
C GLU A 138 16.82 -6.19 -1.58
N ALA A 139 17.76 -7.12 -1.39
CA ALA A 139 17.47 -8.45 -0.87
C ALA A 139 17.01 -8.39 0.59
N GLU A 140 17.65 -7.58 1.44
CA GLU A 140 17.29 -7.40 2.84
C GLU A 140 15.91 -6.75 3.01
N ALA A 141 15.59 -5.78 2.15
CA ALA A 141 14.33 -5.04 2.19
C ALA A 141 13.19 -5.72 1.43
N ASP A 142 13.45 -6.86 0.76
CA ASP A 142 12.51 -7.52 -0.15
C ASP A 142 11.95 -6.55 -1.20
N ALA A 143 12.83 -5.69 -1.75
CA ALA A 143 12.48 -4.64 -2.71
C ALA A 143 11.69 -5.13 -3.94
N PRO A 144 11.98 -6.31 -4.54
CA PRO A 144 11.19 -6.85 -5.66
C PRO A 144 9.68 -6.89 -5.41
N ALA A 145 9.25 -7.15 -4.17
CA ALA A 145 7.83 -7.22 -3.81
C ALA A 145 7.09 -5.87 -3.89
N TYR A 146 7.79 -4.77 -4.14
CA TYR A 146 7.26 -3.41 -4.22
C TYR A 146 7.30 -2.82 -5.63
N PHE A 147 7.90 -3.53 -6.61
CA PHE A 147 8.02 -3.09 -8.00
C PHE A 147 7.39 -4.11 -8.95
N ASP A 148 6.10 -3.94 -9.27
CA ASP A 148 5.37 -4.88 -10.15
C ASP A 148 5.72 -4.71 -11.65
N GLU A 149 6.15 -3.51 -12.05
CA GLU A 149 6.31 -3.12 -13.47
C GLU A 149 7.78 -3.06 -13.90
N ARG A 150 8.72 -3.31 -12.97
CA ARG A 150 10.15 -3.09 -13.18
C ARG A 150 10.96 -4.10 -12.38
N GLU A 151 12.00 -4.57 -13.02
CA GLU A 151 13.00 -5.44 -12.41
C GLU A 151 14.00 -4.62 -11.58
N THR A 152 14.32 -5.14 -10.40
CA THR A 152 15.33 -4.60 -9.47
C THR A 152 16.73 -5.13 -9.78
N LEU A 153 17.78 -4.50 -9.24
CA LEU A 153 19.14 -5.02 -9.42
C LEU A 153 19.34 -6.36 -8.70
N CYS A 154 18.63 -6.58 -7.59
CA CYS A 154 18.58 -7.88 -6.92
C CYS A 154 18.03 -8.99 -7.83
N GLU A 155 16.93 -8.74 -8.55
CA GLU A 155 16.36 -9.72 -9.48
C GLU A 155 17.33 -10.03 -10.62
N VAL A 156 17.91 -9.01 -11.25
CA VAL A 156 18.92 -9.18 -12.31
C VAL A 156 20.11 -10.02 -11.81
N ALA A 157 20.59 -9.75 -10.59
CA ALA A 157 21.72 -10.47 -10.01
C ALA A 157 21.38 -11.95 -9.75
N LEU A 158 20.16 -12.24 -9.31
CA LEU A 158 19.69 -13.62 -9.12
C LEU A 158 19.57 -14.36 -10.44
N GLU A 159 19.00 -13.75 -11.48
CA GLU A 159 18.89 -14.35 -12.81
C GLU A 159 20.27 -14.66 -13.42
N ALA A 160 21.23 -13.73 -13.28
CA ALA A 160 22.59 -13.94 -13.74
C ALA A 160 23.30 -15.11 -13.02
N SER A 161 22.91 -15.41 -11.78
CA SER A 161 23.46 -16.52 -10.99
C SER A 161 22.80 -17.87 -11.25
N ASP A 162 21.57 -17.90 -11.75
CA ASP A 162 20.83 -19.13 -12.10
C ASP A 162 21.21 -19.66 -13.51
N ASP A 163 21.75 -18.79 -14.39
CA ASP A 163 22.21 -19.15 -15.74
C ASP A 163 23.67 -19.71 -15.77
N GLU A 164 24.36 -19.83 -14.62
CA GLU A 164 25.69 -20.47 -14.46
C GLU A 164 25.63 -21.95 -14.01
#